data_AF-A0A134A1R5-F1
#
_entry.id   AF-A0A134A1R5-F1
#
_cell.length_a   1.000
_cell.length_b   1.000
_cell.length_c   1.000
_cell.angle_alpha   90.00
_cell.angle_beta   90.00
_cell.angle_gamma   90.00
#
_symmetry.space_group_name_H-M   'P 1'
#
loop_
_entity.id
_entity.type
_entity.pdbx_description
1 polymer ?
#
loop_
_entity_poly.entity_id
_entity_poly.type
_entity_poly.pdbx_seq_one_letter_code
_entity_poly.pdbx_strand_id
1 'polypeptide(L)' 'MDAKAWNAGLRERGVLARHFDAPRTRDWLRVTIGTRDEMDAFLAATDGVMAELGL' A
#
# COMPACT_ATOMS: atom_id res chain seq x y z
N MET A 1 9.62 -7.16 3.21
CA MET A 1 8.25 -6.76 2.86
C MET A 1 8.19 -6.62 1.35
N ASP A 2 7.31 -7.37 0.67
CA ASP A 2 7.16 -7.28 -0.78
C ASP A 2 6.17 -6.14 -1.12
N ALA A 3 6.67 -5.05 -1.70
CA ALA A 3 5.84 -3.90 -2.08
C ALA A 3 4.79 -4.25 -3.15
N LYS A 4 5.06 -5.24 -4.01
CA LYS A 4 4.08 -5.70 -5.00
C LYS A 4 2.90 -6.40 -4.32
N ALA A 5 3.17 -7.26 -3.35
CA ALA A 5 2.14 -7.94 -2.55
C ALA A 5 1.33 -6.94 -1.72
N TRP A 6 2.00 -5.98 -1.07
CA TRP A 6 1.34 -4.91 -0.33
C TRP A 6 0.39 -4.09 -1.24
N ASN A 7 0.84 -3.70 -2.43
CA ASN A 7 0.02 -2.98 -3.41
C ASN A 7 -1.19 -3.79 -3.89
N ALA A 8 -1.05 -5.11 -4.05
CA ALA A 8 -2.16 -5.98 -4.41
C ALA A 8 -3.24 -6.01 -3.30
N GLY A 9 -2.82 -6.20 -2.05
CA GLY A 9 -3.74 -6.22 -0.90
C GLY A 9 -4.43 -4.87 -0.66
N LEU A 10 -3.73 -3.75 -0.90
CA LEU A 10 -4.35 -2.42 -0.87
C LEU A 10 -5.41 -2.27 -1.96
N ARG A 11 -5.13 -2.76 -3.17
CA ARG A 11 -6.07 -2.70 -4.30
C ARG A 11 -7.37 -3.47 -4.05
N GLU A 12 -7.29 -4.63 -3.40
CA GLU A 12 -8.47 -5.42 -3.01
C GLU A 12 -9.38 -4.67 -2.03
N ARG A 13 -8.81 -3.74 -1.25
CA ARG A 13 -9.52 -2.85 -0.31
C ARG A 13 -9.98 -1.53 -0.93
N GLY A 14 -9.84 -1.36 -2.24
CA GLY A 14 -10.18 -0.13 -2.96
C GLY A 14 -9.16 1.00 -2.80
N VAL A 15 -7.99 0.74 -2.21
CA VAL A 15 -6.90 1.73 -2.08
C VAL A 15 -5.99 1.64 -3.30
N LEU A 16 -5.96 2.72 -4.09
CA LEU A 16 -5.18 2.78 -5.32
C LEU A 16 -3.80 3.43 -5.08
N ALA A 17 -2.78 2.57 -4.95
CA ALA A 17 -1.38 2.98 -4.98
C ALA A 17 -0.70 2.56 -6.30
N ARG A 18 0.54 3.01 -6.50
CA ARG A 18 1.36 2.61 -7.66
C ARG A 18 2.68 2.00 -7.22
N HIS A 19 2.92 0.78 -7.69
CA HIS A 19 4.22 0.10 -7.61
C HIS A 19 5.01 0.31 -8.91
N PHE A 20 6.33 0.50 -8.79
CA PHE A 20 7.24 0.63 -9.92
C PHE A 20 8.35 -0.42 -9.86
N ASP A 21 8.41 -1.28 -10.87
CA ASP A 21 9.41 -2.37 -10.95
C ASP A 21 10.71 -1.90 -11.61
N ALA A 22 11.37 -0.92 -10.99
CA ALA A 22 12.74 -0.52 -11.33
C ALA A 22 13.68 -0.83 -10.15
N PRO A 23 14.98 -1.06 -10.38
CA PRO A 23 15.90 -1.52 -9.34
C PRO A 23 15.92 -0.68 -8.06
N ARG A 24 15.72 0.65 -8.17
CA ARG A 24 15.72 1.57 -7.04
C ARG A 24 14.36 1.76 -6.37
N THR A 25 13.27 1.41 -7.05
CA THR A 25 11.90 1.72 -6.61
C THR A 25 11.08 0.48 -6.29
N ARG A 26 11.62 -0.72 -6.53
CA ARG A 26 10.90 -2.00 -6.38
C ARG A 26 10.37 -2.28 -4.97
N ASP A 27 10.97 -1.68 -3.95
CA ASP A 27 10.57 -1.89 -2.55
C ASP A 27 9.60 -0.80 -2.05
N TRP A 28 9.12 0.08 -2.93
CA TRP A 28 8.36 1.26 -2.55
C TRP A 28 7.02 1.36 -3.29
N LEU A 29 6.05 2.01 -2.63
CA LEU A 29 4.81 2.47 -3.25
C LEU A 29 4.80 3.99 -3.38
N ARG A 30 4.29 4.45 -4.51
CA ARG A 30 3.90 5.84 -4.68
C ARG A 30 2.43 5.98 -4.32
N VAL A 31 2.16 6.79 -3.30
CA VAL A 31 0.84 7.11 -2.79
C VAL A 31 0.67 8.62 -2.81
N THR A 32 -0.51 9.09 -3.19
CA THR A 32 -0.90 10.50 -3.05
C THR A 32 -2.06 10.54 -2.06
N ILE A 33 -1.97 11.43 -1.08
CA ILE A 33 -2.99 11.61 -0.05
C ILE A 33 -3.37 13.09 -0.03
N GLY A 34 -4.66 13.39 -0.16
CA GLY A 34 -5.20 14.75 -0.21
C GLY A 34 -5.76 15.23 1.13
N THR A 35 -6.30 14.33 1.96
CA THR A 35 -6.92 14.69 3.24
C THR A 35 -6.44 13.82 4.41
N ARG A 36 -6.77 14.25 5.64
CA ARG A 36 -6.51 13.48 6.86
C ARG A 36 -7.29 12.16 6.86
N ASP A 37 -8.57 12.19 6.50
CA ASP A 37 -9.42 11.00 6.48
C ASP A 37 -8.91 9.97 5.46
N GLU A 38 -8.41 10.42 4.31
CA GLU A 38 -7.74 9.55 3.33
C GLU A 38 -6.45 8.93 3.89
N MET A 39 -5.67 9.68 4.68
CA MET A 39 -4.49 9.14 5.36
C MET A 39 -4.87 8.06 6.36
N ASP A 40 -5.88 8.33 7.20
CA ASP A 40 -6.33 7.39 8.22
C ASP A 40 -6.90 6.11 7.56
N ALA A 41 -7.64 6.24 6.46
CA ALA A 41 -8.11 5.10 5.66
C ALA A 41 -6.95 4.30 5.03
N PHE A 42 -5.92 4.97 4.50
CA PHE A 42 -4.73 4.32 3.95
C PHE A 42 -3.96 3.51 5.02
N LEU A 43 -3.80 4.08 6.22
CA LEU A 43 -3.14 3.40 7.34
C LEU A 43 -3.94 2.18 7.80
N ALA A 44 -5.25 2.32 7.99
CA ALA A 44 -6.11 1.19 8.37
C ALA A 44 -6.09 0.05 7.33
N ALA A 45 -6.12 0.39 6.04
CA ALA A 45 -5.99 -0.60 4.98
C ALA A 45 -4.60 -1.28 4.99
N THR A 46 -3.55 -0.50 5.24
CA THR A 46 -2.17 -1.02 5.35
C THR A 46 -2.06 -2.00 6.51
N ASP A 47 -2.53 -1.65 7.70
CA ASP A 47 -2.50 -2.53 8.87
C ASP A 47 -3.23 -3.85 8.60
N GLY A 48 -4.39 -3.79 7.95
CA GLY A 48 -5.14 -4.99 7.55
C GLY A 48 -4.36 -5.89 6.58
N VAL A 49 -3.69 -5.30 5.58
CA VAL A 49 -2.85 -6.07 4.64
C VAL A 49 -1.64 -6.69 5.36
N MET A 50 -1.00 -5.95 6.25
CA MET A 50 0.19 -6.42 6.97
C MET A 50 -0.13 -7.61 7.88
N ALA A 51 -1.23 -7.54 8.61
CA ALA A 51 -1.71 -8.63 9.45
C ALA A 51 -1.96 -9.91 8.64
N GLU A 52 -2.54 -9.81 7.44
CA GLU A 52 -2.78 -10.95 6.55
C GLU A 52 -1.50 -11.52 5.94
N LEU A 53 -0.52 -10.67 5.65
CA LEU A 53 0.81 -11.09 5.17
C LEU A 53 1.70 -11.66 6.30
N GLY A 54 1.23 -11.63 7.55
CA GLY A 54 1.94 -12.17 8.71
C GLY A 54 3.14 -11.32 9.14
N LEU A 55 3.05 -9.99 8.94
CA LEU A 55 4.06 -9.01 9.34
C LEU A 55 3.56 -8.09 10.46
#